data_AF-A0A835JQ30-F1
#
_entry.id   AF-A0A835JQ30-F1
#
_cell.length_a   1.000
_cell.length_b   1.000
_cell.length_c   1.000
_cell.angle_alpha   90.00
_cell.angle_beta   90.00
_cell.angle_gamma   90.00
#
_symmetry.space_group_name_H-M   'P 1'
#
loop_
_entity.id
_entity.type
_entity.pdbx_description
1 polymer ?
#
loop_
_entity_poly.entity_id
_entity_poly.type
_entity_poly.pdbx_seq_one_letter_code
_entity_poly.pdbx_strand_id
1 'polypeptide(L)'
;MMSSKKLTQVCVTFWVVLLFCQSVQSHLEVGFYGNSCRRAETIVRRVVRSAFHRDRGVAAGLIRLHFHDCFVRGCEGSVLLDSTSSNKAEKDAPANYPSLRGFEIIDAAKTRLEAECRGVVSCADILAFAARDSFDLSGGINYDVLAGRRDGRVSLASETDSNLPPPTFNVDQLTRRFSEKGFTQEEMVTLSGAHTIGNSHCKSFTDRLYNFSRTNSQDPSLDPKYAASLRKSCPKGSTDPNLEVPMEARTPTISDVNYYKDILAHRGLFSSDQALLTNPATAREVKSNAMRSSGWKKKFAAAMVKMGQIEVLTGNKGEIRANCRVIKS
;
A
#
# COMPACT_ATOMS: atom_id res chain seq x y z
N MET A 1 15.30 -40.16 -52.12
CA MET A 1 13.83 -40.19 -51.87
C MET A 1 13.58 -40.71 -50.46
N MET A 2 13.26 -39.83 -49.52
CA MET A 2 12.84 -40.26 -48.18
C MET A 2 11.45 -40.89 -48.28
N SER A 3 11.26 -42.06 -47.67
CA SER A 3 9.98 -42.78 -47.64
C SER A 3 8.87 -41.89 -47.06
N SER A 4 7.68 -41.90 -47.68
CA SER A 4 6.50 -41.12 -47.29
C SER A 4 6.15 -41.23 -45.80
N LYS A 5 6.43 -42.38 -45.18
CA LYS A 5 6.23 -42.62 -43.73
C LYS A 5 7.21 -41.83 -42.84
N LYS A 6 8.44 -41.57 -43.30
CA LYS A 6 9.42 -40.75 -42.57
C LYS A 6 9.09 -39.26 -42.65
N LEU A 7 8.44 -38.81 -43.73
CA LEU A 7 8.05 -37.41 -43.90
C LEU A 7 6.86 -37.03 -43.00
N THR A 8 5.88 -37.92 -42.86
CA THR A 8 4.74 -37.73 -41.94
C THR A 8 5.18 -37.72 -40.48
N GLN A 9 6.12 -38.59 -40.09
CA GLN A 9 6.63 -38.66 -38.73
C GLN A 9 7.47 -37.43 -38.33
N VAL A 10 8.21 -36.84 -39.28
CA VAL A 10 8.97 -35.59 -39.07
C VAL A 10 8.05 -34.37 -38.98
N CYS A 11 6.96 -34.32 -39.75
CA CYS A 11 5.98 -33.23 -39.66
C CYS A 11 5.19 -33.27 -38.34
N VAL A 12 4.82 -34.45 -37.84
CA VAL A 12 4.08 -34.58 -36.57
C VAL A 12 4.95 -34.21 -35.37
N THR A 13 6.25 -34.55 -35.36
CA THR A 13 7.16 -34.12 -34.29
C THR A 13 7.43 -32.62 -34.30
N PHE A 14 7.49 -31.98 -35.47
CA PHE A 14 7.67 -30.53 -35.57
C PHE A 14 6.44 -29.74 -35.06
N TRP A 15 5.23 -30.25 -35.29
CA TRP A 15 4.00 -29.65 -34.76
C TRP A 15 3.82 -29.83 -33.24
N VAL A 16 4.26 -30.96 -32.67
CA VAL A 16 4.22 -31.17 -31.21
C VAL A 16 5.25 -30.30 -30.48
N VAL A 17 6.41 -30.03 -31.08
CA VAL A 17 7.42 -29.12 -30.48
C VAL A 17 6.95 -27.65 -30.53
N LEU A 18 6.19 -27.23 -31.56
CA LEU A 18 5.58 -25.89 -31.61
C LEU A 18 4.42 -25.71 -30.61
N LEU A 19 3.79 -26.79 -30.14
CA LEU A 19 2.75 -26.77 -29.10
C LEU A 19 3.32 -26.74 -27.67
N PHE A 20 4.63 -26.88 -27.49
CA PHE A 20 5.35 -26.68 -26.22
C PHE A 20 6.03 -25.31 -26.14
N CYS A 21 5.52 -24.30 -26.86
CA CYS A 21 5.75 -22.92 -26.46
C CYS A 21 4.94 -22.67 -25.18
N GLN A 22 5.45 -23.18 -24.06
CA GLN A 22 4.92 -22.87 -22.75
C GLN A 22 4.86 -21.35 -22.67
N SER A 23 3.66 -20.81 -22.43
CA SER A 23 3.52 -19.44 -21.98
C SER A 23 4.43 -19.29 -20.78
N VAL A 24 5.58 -18.63 -20.96
CA VAL A 24 6.43 -18.22 -19.84
C VAL A 24 5.56 -17.25 -19.05
N GLN A 25 4.90 -17.75 -18.01
CA GLN A 25 4.29 -16.89 -17.01
C GLN A 25 5.45 -16.12 -16.41
N SER A 26 5.61 -14.87 -16.83
CA SER A 26 6.51 -13.93 -16.18
C SER A 26 6.05 -13.84 -14.72
N HIS A 27 6.83 -14.46 -13.84
CA HIS A 27 6.67 -14.35 -12.40
C HIS A 27 7.37 -13.08 -11.94
N LEU A 28 6.95 -12.56 -10.79
CA LEU A 28 7.69 -11.48 -10.15
C LEU A 28 9.01 -12.02 -9.61
N GLU A 29 10.09 -11.27 -9.76
CA GLU A 29 11.41 -11.67 -9.27
C GLU A 29 12.19 -10.49 -8.69
N VAL A 30 13.09 -10.79 -7.77
CA VAL A 30 14.07 -9.80 -7.29
C VAL A 30 15.06 -9.54 -8.40
N GLY A 31 15.32 -8.27 -8.70
CA GLY A 31 16.25 -7.91 -9.77
C GLY A 31 15.68 -8.08 -11.19
N PHE A 32 14.35 -8.12 -11.36
CA PHE A 32 13.67 -8.22 -12.67
C PHE A 32 14.23 -7.26 -13.74
N TYR A 33 14.62 -6.05 -13.34
CA TYR A 33 15.18 -5.04 -14.24
C TYR A 33 16.70 -5.13 -14.45
N GLY A 34 17.35 -6.17 -13.95
CA GLY A 34 18.81 -6.32 -13.93
C GLY A 34 19.48 -6.32 -15.31
N ASN A 35 18.77 -6.71 -16.37
CA ASN A 35 19.30 -6.68 -17.74
C ASN A 35 18.69 -5.58 -18.61
N SER A 36 17.52 -5.07 -18.25
CA SER A 36 16.73 -4.12 -19.08
C SER A 36 16.80 -2.68 -18.56
N CYS A 37 16.94 -2.47 -17.25
CA CYS A 37 17.11 -1.17 -16.63
C CYS A 37 17.83 -1.28 -15.27
N ARG A 38 19.15 -1.53 -15.32
CA ARG A 38 20.00 -1.81 -14.13
C ARG A 38 19.88 -0.81 -12.99
N ARG A 39 19.54 0.44 -13.30
CA ARG A 39 19.47 1.54 -12.33
C ARG A 39 18.05 1.81 -11.82
N ALA A 40 17.06 1.01 -12.20
CA ALA A 40 15.65 1.26 -11.92
C ALA A 40 15.39 1.55 -10.43
N GLU A 41 15.74 0.61 -9.56
CA GLU A 41 15.53 0.74 -8.12
C GLU A 41 16.35 1.90 -7.52
N THR A 42 17.59 2.10 -7.98
CA THR A 42 18.44 3.20 -7.51
C THR A 42 17.88 4.57 -7.90
N ILE A 43 17.25 4.70 -9.07
CA ILE A 43 16.60 5.92 -9.52
C ILE A 43 15.40 6.21 -8.61
N VAL A 44 14.52 5.23 -8.38
CA VAL A 44 13.36 5.39 -7.47
C VAL A 44 13.83 5.78 -6.07
N ARG A 45 14.78 5.03 -5.50
CA ARG A 45 15.40 5.30 -4.19
C ARG A 45 15.91 6.72 -4.07
N ARG A 46 16.58 7.24 -5.11
CA ARG A 46 17.13 8.61 -5.11
C ARG A 46 16.02 9.66 -5.11
N VAL A 47 14.96 9.45 -5.90
CA VAL A 47 13.81 10.37 -5.92
C VAL A 47 13.11 10.39 -4.57
N VAL A 48 12.79 9.21 -4.02
CA VAL A 48 12.14 9.08 -2.71
C VAL A 48 13.00 9.68 -1.60
N ARG A 49 14.30 9.38 -1.55
CA ARG A 49 15.23 9.97 -0.58
C ARG A 49 15.27 11.49 -0.66
N SER A 50 15.27 12.04 -1.86
CA SER A 50 15.26 13.50 -2.06
C SER A 50 13.96 14.12 -1.56
N ALA A 51 12.81 13.49 -1.83
CA ALA A 51 11.53 13.94 -1.32
C ALA A 51 11.46 13.84 0.22
N PHE A 52 11.88 12.71 0.78
CA PHE A 52 11.90 12.47 2.22
C PHE A 52 12.78 13.47 2.98
N HIS A 53 13.90 13.90 2.40
CA HIS A 53 14.76 14.92 3.01
C HIS A 53 14.08 16.31 3.07
N ARG A 54 13.19 16.61 2.13
CA ARG A 54 12.42 17.86 2.13
C ARG A 54 11.21 17.79 3.05
N ASP A 55 10.52 16.66 3.05
CA ASP A 55 9.35 16.40 3.87
C ASP A 55 9.36 14.93 4.30
N ARG A 56 9.59 14.67 5.59
CA ARG A 56 9.62 13.30 6.12
C ARG A 56 8.24 12.62 6.07
N GLY A 57 7.15 13.39 6.02
CA GLY A 57 5.78 12.89 5.96
C GLY A 57 5.46 12.12 4.67
N VAL A 58 6.24 12.31 3.61
CA VAL A 58 6.04 11.58 2.34
C VAL A 58 6.22 10.07 2.49
N ALA A 59 7.00 9.61 3.47
CA ALA A 59 7.19 8.18 3.69
C ALA A 59 5.87 7.47 4.03
N ALA A 60 5.07 8.05 4.93
CA ALA A 60 3.76 7.53 5.28
C ALA A 60 2.80 7.57 4.08
N GLY A 61 2.85 8.66 3.31
CA GLY A 61 2.04 8.81 2.09
C GLY A 61 2.32 7.74 1.04
N LEU A 62 3.59 7.43 0.77
CA LEU A 62 4.01 6.44 -0.23
C LEU A 62 3.70 5.00 0.20
N ILE A 63 3.87 4.67 1.49
CA ILE A 63 3.46 3.36 2.03
C ILE A 63 1.95 3.18 1.89
N ARG A 64 1.17 4.21 2.28
CA ARG A 64 -0.29 4.18 2.15
C ARG A 64 -0.74 4.12 0.69
N LEU A 65 -0.08 4.82 -0.22
CA LEU A 65 -0.38 4.80 -1.64
C LEU A 65 -0.21 3.38 -2.23
N HIS A 66 0.84 2.66 -1.84
CA HIS A 66 1.02 1.26 -2.26
C HIS A 66 -0.02 0.32 -1.64
N PHE A 67 -0.40 0.51 -0.37
CA PHE A 67 -1.50 -0.25 0.24
C PHE A 67 -2.82 -0.04 -0.51
N HIS A 68 -3.16 1.22 -0.83
CA HIS A 68 -4.40 1.55 -1.53
C HIS A 68 -4.43 1.00 -2.96
N ASP A 69 -3.31 1.02 -3.68
CA ASP A 69 -3.17 0.34 -4.96
C ASP A 69 -3.45 -1.16 -4.82
N CYS A 70 -2.68 -1.84 -3.97
CA CYS A 70 -2.75 -3.29 -3.83
C CYS A 70 -4.11 -3.81 -3.36
N PHE A 71 -4.87 -3.03 -2.58
CA PHE A 71 -6.17 -3.46 -2.09
C PHE A 71 -7.29 -3.22 -3.11
N VAL A 72 -7.12 -2.33 -4.09
CA VAL A 72 -8.12 -2.06 -5.13
C VAL A 72 -7.63 -2.64 -6.45
N ARG A 73 -8.25 -3.73 -6.91
CA ARG A 73 -7.88 -4.50 -8.12
C ARG A 73 -6.48 -5.15 -8.14
N GLY A 74 -5.71 -5.01 -7.07
CA GLY A 74 -4.36 -5.57 -6.99
C GLY A 74 -3.28 -4.52 -7.22
N CYS A 75 -2.02 -4.92 -7.07
CA CYS A 75 -0.90 -4.00 -7.24
C CYS A 75 -0.61 -3.74 -8.72
N GLU A 76 -1.53 -3.05 -9.41
CA GLU A 76 -1.47 -2.77 -10.84
C GLU A 76 -1.34 -1.27 -11.16
N GLY A 77 -1.07 -0.42 -10.17
CA GLY A 77 -0.93 1.02 -10.37
C GLY A 77 -2.24 1.72 -10.77
N SER A 78 -3.40 1.12 -10.54
CA SER A 78 -4.71 1.68 -10.90
C SER A 78 -4.95 3.00 -10.18
N VAL A 79 -4.54 3.09 -8.91
CA VAL A 79 -4.68 4.29 -8.06
C VAL A 79 -4.00 5.54 -8.65
N LEU A 80 -3.05 5.36 -9.56
CA LEU A 80 -2.28 6.45 -10.17
C LEU A 80 -3.03 7.16 -11.31
N LEU A 81 -4.01 6.49 -11.93
CA LEU A 81 -4.78 7.05 -13.04
C LEU A 81 -5.58 8.27 -12.59
N ASP A 82 -5.61 9.31 -13.43
CA ASP A 82 -6.47 10.47 -13.25
C ASP A 82 -7.86 10.20 -13.84
N SER A 83 -8.88 10.88 -13.29
CA SER A 83 -10.23 10.86 -13.83
C SER A 83 -10.27 11.41 -15.27
N THR A 84 -11.19 10.89 -16.06
CA THR A 84 -11.49 11.39 -17.41
C THR A 84 -12.89 12.01 -17.43
N SER A 85 -13.31 12.61 -18.54
CA SER A 85 -14.68 13.12 -18.69
C SER A 85 -15.75 12.04 -18.53
N SER A 86 -15.42 10.77 -18.77
CA SER A 86 -16.36 9.64 -18.72
C SER A 86 -16.15 8.71 -17.52
N ASN A 87 -15.15 8.96 -16.68
CA ASN A 87 -14.80 8.06 -15.58
C ASN A 87 -14.23 8.81 -14.37
N LYS A 88 -14.71 8.45 -13.18
CA LYS A 88 -14.14 8.93 -11.91
C LYS A 88 -13.17 7.88 -11.36
N ALA A 89 -11.89 8.22 -11.33
CA ALA A 89 -10.81 7.35 -10.88
C ALA A 89 -10.75 7.22 -9.35
N GLU A 90 -10.07 6.19 -8.86
CA GLU A 90 -9.87 5.92 -7.42
C GLU A 90 -9.30 7.12 -6.67
N LYS A 91 -8.43 7.90 -7.31
CA LYS A 91 -7.82 9.10 -6.73
C LYS A 91 -8.84 10.09 -6.17
N ASP A 92 -10.02 10.17 -6.79
CA ASP A 92 -11.11 11.10 -6.42
C ASP A 92 -12.18 10.46 -5.52
N ALA A 93 -11.95 9.23 -5.05
CA ALA A 93 -12.83 8.57 -4.11
C ALA A 93 -12.74 9.19 -2.70
N PRO A 94 -13.79 9.10 -1.86
CA PRO A 94 -13.79 9.68 -0.51
C PRO A 94 -12.65 9.19 0.40
N ALA A 95 -12.21 7.93 0.24
CA ALA A 95 -11.09 7.35 0.98
C ALA A 95 -9.71 7.94 0.57
N ASN A 96 -9.63 8.52 -0.63
CA ASN A 96 -8.40 8.92 -1.31
C ASN A 96 -8.26 10.43 -1.47
N TYR A 97 -9.33 11.20 -1.67
CA TYR A 97 -9.28 12.66 -1.82
C TYR A 97 -9.85 13.39 -0.59
N PRO A 98 -9.17 14.42 -0.05
CA PRO A 98 -7.81 14.92 -0.36
C PRO A 98 -6.73 14.23 0.49
N SER A 99 -6.79 12.90 0.64
CA SER A 99 -6.06 12.16 1.69
C SER A 99 -4.78 11.45 1.23
N LEU A 100 -4.77 10.80 0.06
CA LEU A 100 -3.57 10.21 -0.53
C LEU A 100 -2.65 11.30 -1.07
N ARG A 101 -1.35 11.08 -0.97
CA ARG A 101 -0.31 12.01 -1.41
C ARG A 101 0.95 11.27 -1.87
N GLY A 102 1.84 11.97 -2.58
CA GLY A 102 3.08 11.39 -3.11
C GLY A 102 3.01 10.97 -4.57
N PHE A 103 1.90 11.23 -5.27
CA PHE A 103 1.75 10.96 -6.70
C PHE A 103 2.85 11.63 -7.53
N GLU A 104 3.20 12.87 -7.19
CA GLU A 104 4.26 13.66 -7.82
C GLU A 104 5.66 13.04 -7.67
N ILE A 105 5.89 12.26 -6.60
CA ILE A 105 7.14 11.54 -6.38
C ILE A 105 7.22 10.34 -7.34
N ILE A 106 6.09 9.65 -7.53
CA ILE A 106 5.97 8.55 -8.51
C ILE A 106 6.17 9.09 -9.93
N ASP A 107 5.57 10.22 -10.28
CA ASP A 107 5.75 10.88 -11.57
C ASP A 107 7.21 11.30 -11.82
N ALA A 108 7.87 11.86 -10.81
CA ALA A 108 9.27 12.26 -10.89
C ALA A 108 10.21 11.05 -11.06
N ALA A 109 9.94 9.94 -10.38
CA ALA A 109 10.67 8.69 -10.56
C ALA A 109 10.43 8.15 -11.98
N LYS A 110 9.17 8.10 -12.42
CA LYS A 110 8.79 7.61 -13.75
C LYS A 110 9.45 8.42 -14.86
N THR A 111 9.45 9.74 -14.76
CA THR A 111 10.08 10.64 -15.74
C THR A 111 11.57 10.31 -15.90
N ARG A 112 12.29 10.09 -14.79
CA ARG A 112 13.71 9.73 -14.83
C ARG A 112 13.94 8.33 -15.40
N LEU A 113 13.04 7.39 -15.09
CA LEU A 113 13.11 6.03 -15.62
C LEU A 113 12.85 6.00 -17.13
N GLU A 114 11.87 6.77 -17.63
CA GLU A 114 11.61 6.86 -19.06
C GLU A 114 12.76 7.51 -19.84
N ALA A 115 13.51 8.41 -19.22
CA ALA A 115 14.71 8.99 -19.81
C ALA A 115 15.90 8.01 -19.83
N GLU A 116 16.01 7.12 -18.85
CA GLU A 116 17.10 6.12 -18.75
C GLU A 116 16.81 4.86 -19.57
N CYS A 117 15.58 4.34 -19.49
CA CYS A 117 15.16 3.05 -20.00
C CYS A 117 13.67 3.09 -20.42
N ARG A 118 13.43 3.80 -21.53
CA ARG A 118 12.08 4.09 -22.05
C ARG A 118 11.21 2.85 -22.18
N GLY A 119 10.00 2.90 -21.60
CA GLY A 119 8.99 1.85 -21.72
C GLY A 119 9.32 0.54 -21.00
N VAL A 120 10.30 0.53 -20.08
CA VAL A 120 10.75 -0.68 -19.38
C VAL A 120 10.05 -0.87 -18.04
N VAL A 121 10.09 0.15 -17.15
CA VAL A 121 9.65 0.01 -15.75
C VAL A 121 8.20 0.43 -15.57
N SER A 122 7.35 -0.44 -15.03
CA SER A 122 5.93 -0.13 -14.76
C SER A 122 5.75 0.88 -13.63
N CYS A 123 4.63 1.59 -13.62
CA CYS A 123 4.29 2.46 -12.50
C CYS A 123 3.93 1.66 -11.23
N ALA A 124 3.32 0.49 -11.39
CA ALA A 124 3.08 -0.45 -10.30
C ALA A 124 4.37 -0.86 -9.56
N ASP A 125 5.46 -1.13 -10.27
CA ASP A 125 6.74 -1.44 -9.61
C ASP A 125 7.39 -0.20 -8.96
N ILE A 126 7.20 1.00 -9.51
CA ILE A 126 7.67 2.24 -8.86
C ILE A 126 6.97 2.43 -7.50
N LEU A 127 5.68 2.13 -7.39
CA LEU A 127 4.95 2.16 -6.11
C LEU A 127 5.56 1.20 -5.08
N ALA A 128 5.80 -0.05 -5.48
CA ALA A 128 6.37 -1.07 -4.59
C ALA A 128 7.78 -0.68 -4.10
N PHE A 129 8.64 -0.21 -5.01
CA PHE A 129 9.97 0.30 -4.66
C PHE A 129 9.89 1.53 -3.74
N ALA A 130 8.99 2.46 -4.03
CA ALA A 130 8.83 3.67 -3.23
C ALA A 130 8.33 3.39 -1.80
N ALA A 131 7.45 2.41 -1.63
CA ALA A 131 6.97 1.98 -0.33
C ALA A 131 8.09 1.34 0.52
N ARG A 132 8.88 0.44 -0.07
CA ARG A 132 10.08 -0.12 0.58
C ARG A 132 11.04 0.99 1.00
N ASP A 133 11.34 1.89 0.06
CA ASP A 133 12.33 2.93 0.30
C ASP A 133 11.89 3.89 1.41
N SER A 134 10.60 4.18 1.46
CA SER A 134 9.98 4.98 2.50
C SER A 134 10.10 4.32 3.87
N PHE A 135 9.77 3.02 3.98
CA PHE A 135 9.87 2.29 5.23
C PHE A 135 11.30 2.26 5.77
N ASP A 136 12.29 2.00 4.90
CA ASP A 136 13.70 2.01 5.30
C ASP A 136 14.17 3.41 5.73
N LEU A 137 13.83 4.47 4.98
CA LEU A 137 14.21 5.85 5.29
C LEU A 137 13.57 6.38 6.58
N SER A 138 12.35 5.95 6.90
CA SER A 138 11.70 6.28 8.16
C SER A 138 12.22 5.44 9.33
N GLY A 139 13.27 4.64 9.18
CA GLY A 139 13.88 3.88 10.27
C GLY A 139 13.35 2.46 10.44
N GLY A 140 12.61 1.95 9.44
CA GLY A 140 12.31 0.52 9.28
C GLY A 140 13.54 -0.28 8.87
N ILE A 141 13.35 -1.28 8.02
CA ILE A 141 14.44 -2.05 7.42
C ILE A 141 14.24 -2.13 5.92
N ASN A 142 15.34 -2.20 5.17
CA ASN A 142 15.31 -2.57 3.77
C ASN A 142 14.86 -4.03 3.58
N TYR A 143 14.23 -4.32 2.45
CA TYR A 143 13.82 -5.67 2.04
C TYR A 143 13.77 -5.77 0.51
N ASP A 144 13.98 -6.99 -0.01
CA ASP A 144 13.95 -7.23 -1.45
C ASP A 144 12.52 -7.14 -1.98
N VAL A 145 12.32 -6.35 -3.03
CA VAL A 145 11.03 -6.19 -3.69
C VAL A 145 11.02 -7.04 -4.95
N LEU A 146 10.07 -7.98 -5.01
CA LEU A 146 9.75 -8.68 -6.25
C LEU A 146 9.16 -7.69 -7.25
N ALA A 147 9.68 -7.64 -8.48
CA ALA A 147 9.26 -6.74 -9.55
C ALA A 147 8.89 -7.51 -10.83
N GLY A 148 8.34 -6.81 -11.82
CA GLY A 148 7.75 -7.39 -13.03
C GLY A 148 6.24 -7.18 -13.13
N ARG A 149 5.66 -6.34 -12.27
CA ARG A 149 4.24 -5.96 -12.36
C ARG A 149 4.02 -5.15 -13.62
N ARG A 150 2.80 -5.19 -14.14
CA ARG A 150 2.33 -4.36 -15.23
C ARG A 150 1.19 -3.48 -14.77
N ASP A 151 1.02 -2.38 -15.49
CA ASP A 151 0.04 -1.36 -15.20
C ASP A 151 -1.35 -1.78 -15.70
N GLY A 152 -2.33 -1.69 -14.81
CA GLY A 152 -3.75 -1.82 -15.09
C GLY A 152 -4.27 -0.65 -15.93
N ARG A 153 -5.42 -0.87 -16.57
CA ARG A 153 -6.06 0.11 -17.47
C ARG A 153 -7.38 0.66 -16.94
N VAL A 154 -7.76 0.28 -15.72
CA VAL A 154 -9.04 0.61 -15.11
C VAL A 154 -8.75 1.20 -13.73
N SER A 155 -9.43 2.28 -13.39
CA SER A 155 -9.47 2.83 -12.04
C SER A 155 -10.86 3.41 -11.79
N LEU A 156 -11.54 2.94 -10.75
CA LEU A 156 -12.93 3.29 -10.46
C LEU A 156 -13.07 3.72 -9.00
N ALA A 157 -13.55 4.94 -8.76
CA ALA A 157 -13.82 5.43 -7.42
C ALA A 157 -14.80 4.54 -6.64
N SER A 158 -15.74 3.89 -7.34
CA SER A 158 -16.72 2.99 -6.72
C SER A 158 -16.13 1.70 -6.14
N GLU A 159 -14.91 1.32 -6.54
CA GLU A 159 -14.26 0.10 -6.05
C GLU A 159 -13.52 0.32 -4.71
N THR A 160 -13.34 1.57 -4.26
CA THR A 160 -12.61 1.84 -3.02
C THR A 160 -13.37 1.39 -1.77
N ASP A 161 -14.69 1.62 -1.71
CA ASP A 161 -15.48 1.37 -0.50
C ASP A 161 -15.68 -0.13 -0.22
N SER A 162 -15.69 -0.94 -1.28
CA SER A 162 -15.80 -2.39 -1.16
C SER A 162 -14.49 -3.05 -0.74
N ASN A 163 -13.35 -2.43 -1.02
CA ASN A 163 -12.02 -3.03 -0.85
C ASN A 163 -11.20 -2.42 0.30
N LEU A 164 -11.32 -1.12 0.56
CA LEU A 164 -10.52 -0.43 1.56
C LEU A 164 -11.22 -0.46 2.94
N PRO A 165 -10.51 -0.83 4.03
CA PRO A 165 -11.06 -0.76 5.37
C PRO A 165 -11.11 0.70 5.85
N PRO A 166 -12.28 1.23 6.27
CA PRO A 166 -12.39 2.54 6.91
C PRO A 166 -11.89 2.51 8.36
N PRO A 167 -11.54 3.67 8.94
CA PRO A 167 -11.00 3.78 10.30
C PRO A 167 -12.00 3.40 11.41
N THR A 168 -13.26 3.19 11.05
CA THR A 168 -14.36 2.87 11.97
C THR A 168 -14.60 1.36 12.13
N PHE A 169 -13.92 0.52 11.35
CA PHE A 169 -14.11 -0.93 11.40
C PHE A 169 -13.74 -1.54 12.74
N ASN A 170 -14.50 -2.57 13.14
CA ASN A 170 -14.13 -3.44 14.25
C ASN A 170 -13.14 -4.54 13.77
N VAL A 171 -12.62 -5.33 14.73
CA VAL A 171 -11.60 -6.35 14.45
C VAL A 171 -12.07 -7.46 13.51
N ASP A 172 -13.34 -7.85 13.54
CA ASP A 172 -13.88 -8.89 12.66
C ASP A 172 -14.01 -8.37 11.22
N GLN A 173 -14.46 -7.13 11.05
CA GLN A 173 -14.53 -6.47 9.75
C GLN A 173 -13.13 -6.29 9.13
N LEU A 174 -12.14 -5.87 9.94
CA LEU A 174 -10.74 -5.80 9.51
C LEU A 174 -10.21 -7.17 9.10
N THR A 175 -10.44 -8.19 9.93
CA THR A 175 -10.00 -9.57 9.64
C THR A 175 -10.59 -10.07 8.33
N ARG A 176 -11.89 -9.86 8.11
CA ARG A 176 -12.55 -10.22 6.86
C ARG A 176 -11.94 -9.52 5.65
N ARG A 177 -11.79 -8.19 5.68
CA ARG A 177 -11.21 -7.43 4.55
C ARG A 177 -9.81 -7.89 4.18
N PHE A 178 -8.95 -8.11 5.19
CA PHE A 178 -7.60 -8.59 4.95
C PHE A 178 -7.60 -10.04 4.42
N SER A 179 -8.50 -10.89 4.92
CA SER A 179 -8.62 -12.28 4.44
C SER A 179 -9.09 -12.37 2.99
N GLU A 180 -9.92 -11.42 2.52
CA GLU A 180 -10.33 -11.30 1.11
C GLU A 180 -9.13 -11.05 0.18
N LYS A 181 -8.01 -10.54 0.71
CA LYS A 181 -6.72 -10.38 0.03
C LYS A 181 -5.67 -11.42 0.42
N GLY A 182 -6.07 -12.48 1.11
CA GLY A 182 -5.19 -13.60 1.48
C GLY A 182 -4.29 -13.33 2.70
N PHE A 183 -4.61 -12.33 3.53
CA PHE A 183 -3.85 -12.01 4.74
C PHE A 183 -4.41 -12.69 5.98
N THR A 184 -3.51 -13.14 6.86
CA THR A 184 -3.87 -13.64 8.18
C THR A 184 -4.18 -12.48 9.12
N GLN A 185 -4.84 -12.78 10.23
CA GLN A 185 -5.12 -11.79 11.27
C GLN A 185 -3.81 -11.24 11.91
N GLU A 186 -2.76 -12.04 12.00
CA GLU A 186 -1.43 -11.58 12.46
C GLU A 186 -0.82 -10.58 11.49
N GLU A 187 -0.90 -10.84 10.19
CA GLU A 187 -0.37 -9.93 9.17
C GLU A 187 -1.18 -8.63 9.12
N MET A 188 -2.50 -8.68 9.33
CA MET A 188 -3.35 -7.49 9.50
C MET A 188 -2.88 -6.62 10.68
N VAL A 189 -2.65 -7.21 11.86
CA VAL A 189 -2.13 -6.48 13.03
C VAL A 189 -0.72 -5.93 12.76
N THR A 190 0.10 -6.67 12.04
CA THR A 190 1.45 -6.26 11.65
C THR A 190 1.41 -5.05 10.72
N LEU A 191 0.61 -5.09 9.64
CA LEU A 191 0.47 -4.00 8.67
C LEU A 191 -0.19 -2.76 9.25
N SER A 192 -1.09 -2.92 10.23
CA SER A 192 -1.65 -1.79 10.98
C SER A 192 -0.56 -0.95 11.69
N GLY A 193 0.62 -1.56 11.95
CA GLY A 193 1.79 -0.85 12.45
C GLY A 193 2.32 0.27 11.56
N ALA A 194 1.89 0.36 10.30
CA ALA A 194 2.19 1.50 9.43
C ALA A 194 1.67 2.84 10.02
N HIS A 195 0.63 2.82 10.87
CA HIS A 195 0.10 4.00 11.55
C HIS A 195 1.05 4.58 12.61
N THR A 196 2.24 3.99 12.81
CA THR A 196 3.31 4.57 13.65
C THR A 196 3.92 5.85 13.06
N ILE A 197 3.72 6.12 11.75
CA ILE A 197 4.16 7.34 11.09
C ILE A 197 3.04 8.02 10.31
N GLY A 198 3.15 9.33 10.11
CA GLY A 198 2.22 10.12 9.30
C GLY A 198 1.09 10.74 10.12
N ASN A 199 0.19 11.41 9.38
CA ASN A 199 -0.90 12.19 9.95
C ASN A 199 -2.25 11.62 9.54
N SER A 200 -3.27 11.98 10.30
CA SER A 200 -4.66 11.79 9.95
C SER A 200 -5.43 13.10 10.05
N HIS A 201 -6.36 13.30 9.12
CA HIS A 201 -7.33 14.37 9.21
C HIS A 201 -8.31 14.10 10.36
N CYS A 202 -8.71 15.14 11.08
CA CYS A 202 -9.64 15.04 12.20
C CYS A 202 -10.93 14.26 11.86
N LYS A 203 -11.47 14.47 10.65
CA LYS A 203 -12.70 13.82 10.16
C LYS A 203 -12.67 12.29 10.22
N SER A 204 -11.49 11.68 10.24
CA SER A 204 -11.33 10.23 10.27
C SER A 204 -11.54 9.61 11.65
N PHE A 205 -11.59 10.41 12.72
CA PHE A 205 -11.74 9.91 14.10
C PHE A 205 -12.59 10.79 15.02
N THR A 206 -13.07 11.96 14.59
CA THR A 206 -13.85 12.88 15.44
C THR A 206 -15.13 12.28 16.02
N ASP A 207 -15.71 11.25 15.39
CA ASP A 207 -16.85 10.52 15.98
C ASP A 207 -16.48 9.94 17.34
N ARG A 208 -15.24 9.46 17.53
CA ARG A 208 -14.74 8.96 18.82
C ARG A 208 -14.66 10.05 19.89
N LEU A 209 -14.58 11.32 19.50
CA LEU A 209 -14.46 12.45 20.43
C LEU A 209 -15.81 13.03 20.84
N TYR A 210 -16.82 12.97 19.96
CA TYR A 210 -18.04 13.76 20.11
C TYR A 210 -19.35 13.00 19.90
N ASN A 211 -19.38 11.95 19.08
CA ASN A 211 -20.60 11.26 18.65
C ASN A 211 -20.39 9.74 18.54
N PHE A 212 -19.74 9.11 19.53
CA PHE A 212 -19.27 7.74 19.38
C PHE A 212 -20.41 6.71 19.25
N SER A 213 -21.43 6.83 20.09
CA SER A 213 -22.62 5.98 20.00
C SER A 213 -23.85 6.72 20.54
N ARG A 214 -25.03 6.08 20.42
CA ARG A 214 -26.28 6.62 20.99
C ARG A 214 -26.20 6.89 22.50
N THR A 215 -25.34 6.17 23.22
CA THR A 215 -25.23 6.23 24.68
C THR A 215 -23.93 6.87 25.17
N ASN A 216 -22.93 7.04 24.30
CA ASN A 216 -21.63 7.58 24.66
C ASN A 216 -21.23 8.70 23.69
N SER A 217 -21.00 9.90 24.22
CA SER A 217 -20.48 11.02 23.43
C SER A 217 -19.01 10.83 23.05
N GLN A 218 -18.20 10.31 23.98
CA GLN A 218 -16.81 9.91 23.71
C GLN A 218 -16.71 8.38 23.67
N ASP A 219 -15.83 7.86 22.83
CA ASP A 219 -15.44 6.46 22.87
C ASP A 219 -14.89 6.08 24.26
N PRO A 220 -15.53 5.14 24.98
CA PRO A 220 -15.09 4.72 26.30
C PRO A 220 -13.76 3.95 26.27
N SER A 221 -13.34 3.44 25.11
CA SER A 221 -12.06 2.75 24.93
C SER A 221 -10.88 3.70 24.69
N LEU A 222 -11.13 5.00 24.53
CA LEU A 222 -10.12 6.03 24.30
C LEU A 222 -9.74 6.71 25.63
N ASP A 223 -8.44 6.76 25.93
CA ASP A 223 -7.91 7.41 27.12
C ASP A 223 -8.46 8.85 27.25
N PRO A 224 -9.11 9.22 28.36
CA PRO A 224 -9.77 10.53 28.47
C PRO A 224 -8.83 11.73 28.37
N LYS A 225 -7.57 11.60 28.82
CA LYS A 225 -6.58 12.69 28.73
C LYS A 225 -6.11 12.86 27.29
N TYR A 226 -5.90 11.76 26.58
CA TYR A 226 -5.58 11.79 25.17
C TYR A 226 -6.75 12.34 24.34
N ALA A 227 -7.97 11.92 24.61
CA ALA A 227 -9.16 12.49 23.99
C ALA A 227 -9.24 14.01 24.22
N ALA A 228 -9.00 14.48 25.44
CA ALA A 228 -8.96 15.92 25.74
C ALA A 228 -7.86 16.65 24.96
N SER A 229 -6.69 16.02 24.73
CA SER A 229 -5.64 16.57 23.87
C SER A 229 -6.09 16.65 22.41
N LEU A 230 -6.70 15.59 21.88
CA LEU A 230 -7.20 15.55 20.50
C LEU A 230 -8.29 16.61 20.26
N ARG A 231 -9.16 16.87 21.25
CA ARG A 231 -10.19 17.93 21.14
C ARG A 231 -9.60 19.33 20.98
N LYS A 232 -8.38 19.59 21.45
CA LYS A 232 -7.70 20.88 21.24
C LYS A 232 -7.30 21.07 19.79
N SER A 233 -6.80 20.01 19.14
CA SER A 233 -6.41 20.04 17.73
C SER A 233 -7.60 19.87 16.78
N CYS A 234 -8.65 19.16 17.23
CA CYS A 234 -9.85 18.86 16.48
C CYS A 234 -11.10 19.35 17.23
N PRO A 235 -11.34 20.66 17.34
CA PRO A 235 -12.45 21.21 18.10
C PRO A 235 -13.80 20.86 17.47
N LYS A 236 -14.82 20.64 18.31
CA LYS A 236 -16.18 20.31 17.87
C LYS A 236 -16.73 21.41 16.96
N GLY A 237 -17.27 21.03 15.81
CA GLY A 237 -17.88 21.97 14.86
C GLY A 237 -16.89 22.77 14.02
N SER A 238 -15.58 22.46 14.06
CA SER A 238 -14.63 23.02 13.10
C SER A 238 -15.05 22.68 11.67
N THR A 239 -14.99 23.68 10.79
CA THR A 239 -15.23 23.52 9.35
C THR A 239 -13.95 23.47 8.54
N ASP A 240 -12.77 23.60 9.17
CA ASP A 240 -11.49 23.50 8.48
C ASP A 240 -11.23 22.04 8.07
N PRO A 241 -11.25 21.72 6.76
CA PRO A 241 -11.08 20.35 6.28
C PRO A 241 -9.64 19.87 6.38
N ASN A 242 -8.67 20.74 6.70
CA ASN A 242 -7.24 20.45 6.69
C ASN A 242 -6.64 20.23 8.09
N LEU A 243 -7.47 20.21 9.15
CA LEU A 243 -6.98 19.91 10.48
C LEU A 243 -6.49 18.46 10.54
N GLU A 244 -5.20 18.32 10.88
CA GLU A 244 -4.52 17.05 10.99
C GLU A 244 -3.86 16.89 12.36
N VAL A 245 -3.72 15.63 12.78
CA VAL A 245 -2.90 15.24 13.93
C VAL A 245 -1.97 14.10 13.52
N PRO A 246 -0.79 13.95 14.15
CA PRO A 246 0.01 12.76 13.97
C PRO A 246 -0.75 11.51 14.46
N MET A 247 -0.64 10.40 13.75
CA MET A 247 -1.26 9.13 14.15
C MET A 247 -0.59 8.53 15.41
N GLU A 248 0.72 8.77 15.57
CA GLU A 248 1.50 8.51 16.78
C GLU A 248 2.31 9.76 17.11
N ALA A 249 2.15 10.32 18.31
CA ALA A 249 2.63 11.65 18.62
C ALA A 249 4.08 11.73 19.09
N ARG A 250 4.71 10.64 19.55
CA ARG A 250 6.09 10.69 20.08
C ARG A 250 7.13 10.75 18.97
N THR A 251 6.90 9.99 17.91
CA THR A 251 7.85 9.74 16.83
C THR A 251 7.13 9.67 15.47
N PRO A 252 6.39 10.72 15.07
CA PRO A 252 5.47 10.68 13.91
C PRO A 252 6.13 10.44 12.54
N THR A 253 7.47 10.39 12.48
CA THR A 253 8.24 10.16 11.25
C THR A 253 9.27 9.03 11.40
N ILE A 254 9.16 8.22 12.47
CA ILE A 254 10.04 7.07 12.72
C ILE A 254 9.20 5.80 12.76
N SER A 255 9.48 4.87 11.86
CA SER A 255 8.90 3.53 11.83
C SER A 255 9.42 2.68 12.99
N ASP A 256 8.74 2.80 14.12
CA ASP A 256 8.99 2.03 15.33
C ASP A 256 7.70 1.41 15.90
N VAL A 257 7.77 0.90 17.14
CA VAL A 257 6.67 0.17 17.78
C VAL A 257 5.81 1.02 18.71
N ASN A 258 5.95 2.36 18.70
CA ASN A 258 5.19 3.24 19.59
C ASN A 258 3.69 3.19 19.29
N TYR A 259 3.28 2.96 18.04
CA TYR A 259 1.90 2.63 17.66
C TYR A 259 1.29 1.55 18.57
N TYR A 260 1.98 0.42 18.72
CA TYR A 260 1.49 -0.68 19.55
C TYR A 260 1.48 -0.32 21.04
N LYS A 261 2.45 0.47 21.51
CA LYS A 261 2.47 0.97 22.90
C LYS A 261 1.32 1.93 23.17
N ASP A 262 0.94 2.74 22.19
CA ASP A 262 -0.22 3.63 22.31
C ASP A 262 -1.53 2.86 22.35
N ILE A 263 -1.71 1.85 21.51
CA ILE A 263 -2.89 0.97 21.59
C ILE A 263 -3.03 0.35 22.98
N LEU A 264 -1.93 -0.21 23.53
CA LEU A 264 -1.92 -0.79 24.88
C LEU A 264 -2.24 0.21 25.99
N ALA A 265 -2.00 1.50 25.73
CA ALA A 265 -2.32 2.59 26.63
C ALA A 265 -3.66 3.27 26.31
N HIS A 266 -4.51 2.64 25.49
CA HIS A 266 -5.81 3.19 25.06
C HIS A 266 -5.71 4.49 24.26
N ARG A 267 -4.61 4.66 23.51
CA ARG A 267 -4.30 5.84 22.70
C ARG A 267 -4.19 5.53 21.20
N GLY A 268 -4.76 4.43 20.71
CA GLY A 268 -4.95 4.24 19.26
C GLY A 268 -5.83 5.36 18.69
N LEU A 269 -5.46 5.96 17.56
CA LEU A 269 -6.17 7.13 17.03
C LEU A 269 -7.52 6.73 16.43
N PHE A 270 -7.54 5.70 15.59
CA PHE A 270 -8.76 5.21 14.94
C PHE A 270 -9.49 4.18 15.80
N SER A 271 -10.79 4.02 15.55
CA SER A 271 -11.55 2.93 16.18
C SER A 271 -10.97 1.57 15.76
N SER A 272 -10.55 1.45 14.49
CA SER A 272 -9.86 0.28 13.95
C SER A 272 -8.56 -0.07 14.67
N ASP A 273 -7.81 0.94 15.14
CA ASP A 273 -6.56 0.72 15.88
C ASP A 273 -6.87 0.16 17.27
N GLN A 274 -7.81 0.82 17.98
CA GLN A 274 -8.15 0.44 19.35
C GLN A 274 -8.93 -0.89 19.39
N ALA A 275 -9.66 -1.23 18.33
CA ALA A 275 -10.34 -2.50 18.15
C ALA A 275 -9.38 -3.70 18.18
N LEU A 276 -8.08 -3.52 17.91
CA LEU A 276 -7.11 -4.61 17.99
C LEU A 276 -6.97 -5.21 19.40
N LEU A 277 -7.44 -4.52 20.44
CA LEU A 277 -7.49 -5.08 21.81
C LEU A 277 -8.78 -5.86 22.12
N THR A 278 -9.80 -5.83 21.27
CA THR A 278 -11.10 -6.46 21.58
C THR A 278 -11.11 -7.97 21.32
N ASN A 279 -10.13 -8.50 20.57
CA ASN A 279 -9.94 -9.93 20.37
C ASN A 279 -8.65 -10.41 21.08
N PRO A 280 -8.70 -11.50 21.88
CA PRO A 280 -7.53 -11.98 22.61
C PRO A 280 -6.32 -12.35 21.74
N ALA A 281 -6.52 -12.82 20.50
CA ALA A 281 -5.44 -13.17 19.58
C ALA A 281 -4.73 -11.92 19.05
N THR A 282 -5.49 -10.93 18.57
CA THR A 282 -4.91 -9.65 18.11
C THR A 282 -4.25 -8.89 19.25
N ALA A 283 -4.82 -8.93 20.46
CA ALA A 283 -4.24 -8.29 21.64
C ALA A 283 -2.85 -8.88 22.00
N ARG A 284 -2.67 -10.19 21.84
CA ARG A 284 -1.36 -10.85 22.01
C ARG A 284 -0.35 -10.38 20.97
N GLU A 285 -0.75 -10.25 19.70
CA GLU A 285 0.13 -9.73 18.65
C GLU A 285 0.51 -8.26 18.87
N VAL A 286 -0.44 -7.42 19.28
CA VAL A 286 -0.15 -6.02 19.69
C VAL A 286 0.90 -6.00 20.80
N LYS A 287 0.73 -6.81 21.86
CA LYS A 287 1.70 -6.91 22.96
C LYS A 287 3.07 -7.40 22.48
N SER A 288 3.10 -8.42 21.63
CA SER A 288 4.33 -8.98 21.07
C SER A 288 5.10 -7.95 20.26
N ASN A 289 4.41 -7.25 19.35
CA ASN A 289 5.00 -6.20 18.52
C ASN A 289 5.49 -5.01 19.35
N ALA A 290 4.76 -4.59 20.39
CA ALA A 290 5.17 -3.51 21.29
C ALA A 290 6.51 -3.77 22.01
N MET A 291 6.85 -5.04 22.26
CA MET A 291 8.08 -5.44 22.99
C MET A 291 9.27 -5.70 22.05
N ARG A 292 9.04 -6.00 20.77
CA ARG A 292 10.08 -6.52 19.86
C ARG A 292 10.18 -5.71 18.58
N SER A 293 10.81 -4.53 18.65
CA SER A 293 10.97 -3.64 17.48
C SER A 293 11.60 -4.33 16.26
N SER A 294 12.72 -5.03 16.44
CA SER A 294 13.35 -5.79 15.33
C SER A 294 12.44 -6.91 14.79
N GLY A 295 11.68 -7.56 15.67
CA GLY A 295 10.72 -8.60 15.28
C GLY A 295 9.59 -8.04 14.43
N TRP A 296 8.96 -6.96 14.87
CA TRP A 296 7.92 -6.27 14.11
C TRP A 296 8.42 -5.79 12.75
N LYS A 297 9.60 -5.14 12.67
CA LYS A 297 10.14 -4.65 11.38
C LYS A 297 10.32 -5.78 10.37
N LYS A 298 10.77 -6.97 10.80
CA LYS A 298 10.89 -8.16 9.95
C LYS A 298 9.53 -8.68 9.49
N LYS A 299 8.55 -8.81 10.41
CA LYS A 299 7.17 -9.20 10.06
C LYS A 299 6.55 -8.20 9.07
N PHE A 300 6.75 -6.89 9.30
CA PHE A 300 6.23 -5.83 8.44
C PHE A 300 6.83 -5.90 7.04
N ALA A 301 8.15 -6.03 6.92
CA ALA A 301 8.81 -6.22 5.62
C ALA A 301 8.27 -7.45 4.87
N ALA A 302 8.12 -8.60 5.54
CA ALA A 302 7.55 -9.79 4.93
C ALA A 302 6.10 -9.59 4.47
N ALA A 303 5.27 -8.94 5.30
CA ALA A 303 3.88 -8.63 4.95
C ALA A 303 3.79 -7.63 3.79
N MET A 304 4.70 -6.66 3.68
CA MET A 304 4.79 -5.74 2.54
C MET A 304 5.19 -6.46 1.25
N VAL A 305 6.13 -7.41 1.32
CA VAL A 305 6.50 -8.26 0.15
C VAL A 305 5.31 -9.11 -0.30
N LYS A 306 4.55 -9.68 0.64
CA LYS A 306 3.31 -10.41 0.34
C LYS A 306 2.26 -9.48 -0.27
N MET A 307 2.09 -8.27 0.29
CA MET A 307 1.10 -7.29 -0.19
C MET A 307 1.39 -6.90 -1.63
N GLY A 308 2.66 -6.70 -1.97
CA GLY A 308 3.08 -6.43 -3.34
C GLY A 308 2.73 -7.54 -4.35
N GLN A 309 2.28 -8.73 -3.92
CA GLN A 309 1.94 -9.83 -4.82
C GLN A 309 0.42 -9.98 -5.04
N ILE A 310 -0.41 -9.12 -4.45
CA ILE A 310 -1.86 -9.18 -4.59
C ILE A 310 -2.25 -8.91 -6.04
N GLU A 311 -2.91 -9.91 -6.66
CA GLU A 311 -3.67 -9.79 -7.93
C GLU A 311 -2.89 -9.10 -9.08
N VAL A 312 -1.57 -9.31 -9.14
CA VAL A 312 -0.70 -8.59 -10.08
C VAL A 312 -0.92 -8.97 -11.54
N LEU A 313 -0.75 -7.98 -12.42
CA LEU A 313 -0.65 -8.22 -13.86
C LEU A 313 0.80 -8.50 -14.26
N THR A 314 1.03 -9.56 -15.06
CA THR A 314 2.36 -9.92 -15.57
C THR A 314 2.30 -10.37 -17.04
N GLY A 315 3.47 -10.53 -17.68
CA GLY A 315 3.58 -10.98 -19.06
C GLY A 315 2.91 -10.03 -20.05
N ASN A 316 1.85 -10.47 -20.71
CA ASN A 316 1.11 -9.66 -21.69
C ASN A 316 -0.16 -9.02 -21.11
N LYS A 317 -0.45 -9.18 -19.81
CA LYS A 317 -1.61 -8.57 -19.16
C LYS A 317 -1.27 -7.13 -18.73
N GLY A 318 -2.13 -6.17 -19.05
CA GLY A 318 -1.86 -4.75 -18.78
C GLY A 318 -0.76 -4.16 -19.66
N GLU A 319 -0.18 -3.05 -19.24
CA GLU A 319 0.78 -2.27 -20.01
C GLU A 319 1.98 -1.77 -19.20
N ILE A 320 2.92 -1.08 -19.85
CA ILE A 320 3.96 -0.29 -19.17
C ILE A 320 3.68 1.16 -19.54
N ARG A 321 2.97 1.91 -18.71
CA ARG A 321 2.58 3.30 -19.02
C ARG A 321 3.83 4.16 -19.12
N ALA A 322 3.87 5.14 -20.03
CA ALA A 322 4.95 6.13 -20.08
C ALA A 322 4.70 7.29 -19.10
N ASN A 323 3.43 7.59 -18.83
CA ASN A 323 2.97 8.53 -17.81
C ASN A 323 2.01 7.77 -16.88
N CYS A 324 2.29 7.75 -15.58
CA CYS A 324 1.50 6.97 -14.62
C CYS A 324 0.06 7.44 -14.45
N ARG A 325 -0.29 8.64 -14.96
CA ARG A 325 -1.62 9.23 -14.81
C ARG A 325 -2.61 8.83 -15.90
N VAL A 326 -2.13 8.29 -17.01
CA VAL A 326 -2.96 7.98 -18.18
C VAL A 326 -2.60 6.63 -18.78
N ILE A 327 -3.60 5.96 -19.35
CA ILE A 327 -3.40 4.73 -20.11
C ILE A 327 -2.64 5.03 -21.42
N LYS A 328 -1.98 4.03 -22.01
CA LYS A 328 -1.48 4.16 -23.39
C LYS A 328 -2.65 4.32 -24.35
N SER A 329 -2.50 5.30 -25.24
CA SER A 329 -3.31 5.47 -26.46
C SER A 329 -3.05 4.36 -27.45
#